data_AF-A0A0C1EQY3-F1
#
_entry.id   AF-A0A0C1EQY3-F1
#
_cell.length_a   1.000
_cell.length_b   1.000
_cell.length_c   1.000
_cell.angle_alpha   90.00
_cell.angle_beta   90.00
_cell.angle_gamma   90.00
#
_symmetry.space_group_name_H-M   'P 1'
#
loop_
_entity.id
_entity.type
_entity.pdbx_description
1 polymer ?
#
loop_
_entity_poly.entity_id
_entity_poly.type
_entity_poly.pdbx_seq_one_letter_code
_entity_poly.pdbx_strand_id
1 'polypeptide(L)'
;PELTAIVSGAVNGDTINYTLATTASQFSNVGDYPIAVTLGANPNYTVAATDATLTITPKALNVTVVADDKSKVYGDVNPTLTAIVSGAVNGDTINYTLATTASQFSNVGDYPIAVTLGANPNYTVAATDATLTITPKEIHAVADTNTIPVNGMTGGNSGVNVFTNDTLNGSPVNPTDVVLSSTPNGPLTINPDGTVNVACSTKHTSGKLYCKLHYL
;
A
#
# COMPACT_ATOMS: atom_id res chain seq x y z
N PRO A 1 26.15 31.52 11.58
CA PRO A 1 27.58 31.85 11.39
C PRO A 1 27.72 33.32 10.98
N GLU A 2 28.69 34.04 11.53
CA GLU A 2 29.04 35.39 11.06
C GLU A 2 29.86 35.25 9.76
N LEU A 3 29.63 36.15 8.79
CA LEU A 3 30.40 36.17 7.54
C LEU A 3 31.76 36.83 7.79
N THR A 4 32.84 36.21 7.33
CA THR A 4 34.21 36.73 7.48
C THR A 4 34.91 36.78 6.13
N ALA A 5 35.78 37.76 5.91
CA ALA A 5 36.67 37.81 4.74
C ALA A 5 38.14 37.83 5.16
N ILE A 6 39.00 37.33 4.28
CA ILE A 6 40.46 37.41 4.44
C ILE A 6 40.94 38.65 3.67
N VAL A 7 41.49 39.63 4.40
CA VAL A 7 42.11 40.82 3.81
C VAL A 7 43.62 40.60 3.77
N SER A 8 44.23 40.70 2.59
CA SER A 8 45.68 40.61 2.40
C SER A 8 46.24 41.90 1.79
N GLY A 9 47.49 42.22 2.11
CA GLY A 9 48.18 43.40 1.53
C GLY A 9 47.92 44.74 2.23
N ALA A 10 47.10 44.77 3.29
CA ALA A 10 46.99 45.96 4.13
C ALA A 10 48.28 46.20 4.92
N VAL A 11 48.73 47.44 5.01
CA VAL A 11 49.98 47.83 5.68
C VAL A 11 49.68 48.31 7.09
N ASN A 12 50.57 48.02 8.05
CA ASN A 12 50.51 48.55 9.42
C ASN A 12 49.18 48.33 10.18
N GLY A 13 48.41 47.30 9.82
CA GLY A 13 47.11 47.01 10.43
C GLY A 13 45.97 47.92 9.95
N ASP A 14 46.15 48.63 8.84
CA ASP A 14 45.07 49.39 8.21
C ASP A 14 43.86 48.51 7.92
N THR A 15 42.67 49.05 8.18
CA THR A 15 41.40 48.37 7.91
C THR A 15 40.90 48.70 6.51
N ILE A 16 40.51 47.69 5.75
CA ILE A 16 39.80 47.85 4.48
C ILE A 16 38.30 47.96 4.78
N ASN A 17 37.64 48.96 4.18
CA ASN A 17 36.20 49.17 4.31
C ASN A 17 35.44 48.30 3.30
N TYR A 18 34.68 47.34 3.80
CA TYR A 18 33.81 46.47 3.03
C TYR A 18 32.65 45.94 3.88
N THR A 19 31.60 45.45 3.22
CA THR A 19 30.51 44.68 3.84
C THR A 19 30.31 43.36 3.12
N LEU A 20 29.87 42.34 3.84
CA LEU A 20 29.49 41.05 3.30
C LEU A 20 27.97 40.85 3.44
N ALA A 21 27.33 40.31 2.42
CA ALA A 21 25.90 40.02 2.47
C ALA A 21 25.57 38.70 1.77
N THR A 22 24.58 37.99 2.30
CA THR A 22 23.94 36.84 1.65
C THR A 22 22.44 36.92 1.83
N THR A 23 21.68 36.32 0.92
CA THR A 23 20.22 36.18 1.03
C THR A 23 19.81 34.98 1.88
N ALA A 24 20.77 34.11 2.26
CA ALA A 24 20.50 32.98 3.13
C ALA A 24 20.04 33.42 4.53
N SER A 25 19.02 32.73 5.06
CA SER A 25 18.52 32.89 6.42
C SER A 25 18.62 31.56 7.18
N GLN A 26 18.29 31.57 8.47
CA GLN A 26 18.24 30.34 9.28
C GLN A 26 17.18 29.31 8.79
N PHE A 27 16.29 29.70 7.87
CA PHE A 27 15.24 28.86 7.29
C PHE A 27 15.43 28.64 5.78
N SER A 28 16.57 29.05 5.24
CA SER A 28 16.89 28.77 3.84
C SER A 28 16.97 27.27 3.59
N ASN A 29 16.41 26.84 2.47
CA ASN A 29 16.52 25.46 2.01
C ASN A 29 17.96 25.12 1.64
N VAL A 30 18.21 23.84 1.40
CA VAL A 30 19.44 23.37 0.77
C VAL A 30 19.67 24.07 -0.56
N GLY A 31 20.92 24.46 -0.79
CA GLY A 31 21.34 25.14 -2.01
C GLY A 31 22.55 26.02 -1.81
N ASP A 32 22.94 26.67 -2.90
CA ASP A 32 24.05 27.62 -2.95
C ASP A 32 23.52 29.05 -2.90
N TYR A 33 24.06 29.83 -1.97
CA TYR A 33 23.70 31.22 -1.73
C TYR A 33 24.93 32.11 -1.91
N PRO A 34 24.90 33.08 -2.84
CA PRO A 34 26.01 34.00 -3.02
C PRO A 34 26.30 34.78 -1.72
N ILE A 35 27.59 34.98 -1.46
CA ILE A 35 28.10 35.96 -0.51
C ILE A 35 28.76 37.07 -1.32
N ALA A 36 28.13 38.24 -1.36
CA ALA A 36 28.62 39.39 -2.10
C ALA A 36 29.51 40.27 -1.22
N VAL A 37 30.64 40.71 -1.76
CA VAL A 37 31.51 41.72 -1.16
C VAL A 37 31.17 43.08 -1.75
N THR A 38 30.76 44.02 -0.91
CA THR A 38 30.59 45.43 -1.33
C THR A 38 31.72 46.26 -0.75
N LEU A 39 32.52 46.87 -1.62
CA LEU A 39 33.62 47.74 -1.21
C LEU A 39 33.12 49.13 -0.85
N GLY A 40 33.59 49.64 0.29
CA GLY A 40 33.43 51.04 0.66
C GLY A 40 34.55 51.92 0.11
N ALA A 41 34.63 53.16 0.60
CA ALA A 41 35.72 54.07 0.24
C ALA A 41 37.05 53.61 0.87
N ASN A 42 38.05 53.37 0.03
CA ASN A 42 39.39 52.94 0.42
C ASN A 42 40.45 53.82 -0.29
N PRO A 43 40.61 55.10 0.08
CA PRO A 43 41.39 56.08 -0.69
C PRO A 43 42.88 55.75 -0.83
N ASN A 44 43.44 54.94 0.08
CA ASN A 44 44.85 54.55 0.07
C ASN A 44 45.12 53.21 -0.62
N TYR A 45 44.07 52.51 -1.07
CA TYR A 45 44.19 51.14 -1.59
C TYR A 45 43.33 50.95 -2.85
N THR A 46 43.93 50.34 -3.88
CA THR A 46 43.15 49.72 -4.96
C THR A 46 42.76 48.32 -4.50
N VAL A 47 41.49 48.13 -4.15
CA VAL A 47 41.00 46.87 -3.59
C VAL A 47 40.31 46.05 -4.67
N ALA A 48 40.71 44.77 -4.81
CA ALA A 48 40.00 43.80 -5.62
C ALA A 48 39.09 42.96 -4.71
N ALA A 49 37.81 42.89 -5.04
CA ALA A 49 36.85 42.04 -4.35
C ALA A 49 36.68 40.70 -5.08
N THR A 50 36.45 39.64 -4.33
CA THR A 50 36.09 38.33 -4.87
C THR A 50 34.94 37.80 -4.04
N ASP A 51 33.80 37.56 -4.69
CA ASP A 51 32.62 36.99 -4.06
C ASP A 51 32.85 35.52 -3.70
N ALA A 52 32.03 35.02 -2.78
CA ALA A 52 32.05 33.62 -2.34
C ALA A 52 30.65 33.00 -2.41
N THR A 53 30.56 31.72 -2.07
CA THR A 53 29.30 30.99 -2.00
C THR A 53 29.15 30.33 -0.63
N LEU A 54 28.00 30.54 0.01
CA LEU A 54 27.55 29.75 1.14
C LEU A 54 26.76 28.55 0.60
N THR A 55 27.28 27.34 0.80
CA THR A 55 26.56 26.11 0.48
C THR A 55 25.84 25.59 1.73
N ILE A 56 24.51 25.52 1.67
CA ILE A 56 23.69 24.82 2.66
C ILE A 56 23.48 23.40 2.14
N THR A 57 24.01 22.41 2.86
CA THR A 57 23.85 21.00 2.51
C THR A 57 22.64 20.39 3.24
N PRO A 58 22.05 19.30 2.71
CA PRO A 58 20.98 18.59 3.40
C PRO A 58 21.40 18.22 4.80
N LYS A 59 20.49 18.42 5.76
CA LYS A 59 20.71 17.92 7.11
C LYS A 59 20.65 16.40 7.01
N ALA A 60 21.76 15.72 7.30
CA ALA A 60 21.83 14.27 7.40
C ALA A 60 21.10 13.80 8.67
N LEU A 61 19.80 14.08 8.76
CA LEU A 61 18.91 13.35 9.63
C LEU A 61 18.39 12.17 8.81
N ASN A 62 18.55 11.00 9.39
CA ASN A 62 18.01 9.72 9.00
C ASN A 62 16.47 9.75 9.06
N VAL A 63 15.86 10.53 8.17
CA VAL A 63 14.42 10.51 7.96
C VAL A 63 14.06 9.19 7.30
N THR A 64 13.08 8.49 7.87
CA THR A 64 12.55 7.27 7.28
C THR A 64 11.06 7.40 7.01
N VAL A 65 10.63 6.80 5.90
CA VAL A 65 9.22 6.54 5.58
C VAL A 65 9.06 5.02 5.50
N VAL A 66 8.31 4.46 6.45
CA VAL A 66 8.09 3.01 6.54
C VAL A 66 6.61 2.74 6.30
N ALA A 67 6.27 2.08 5.19
CA ALA A 67 4.90 1.66 4.94
C ALA A 67 4.45 0.62 5.97
N ASP A 68 3.16 0.62 6.30
CA ASP A 68 2.58 -0.39 7.18
C ASP A 68 2.10 -1.59 6.38
N ASP A 69 2.40 -2.80 6.86
CA ASP A 69 1.79 -4.02 6.34
C ASP A 69 0.27 -3.97 6.50
N LYS A 70 -0.43 -4.51 5.51
CA LYS A 70 -1.90 -4.57 5.46
C LYS A 70 -2.35 -5.97 5.10
N SER A 71 -3.61 -6.26 5.38
CA SER A 71 -4.26 -7.48 4.90
C SER A 71 -5.69 -7.21 4.50
N LYS A 72 -6.22 -8.10 3.65
CA LYS A 72 -7.64 -8.18 3.31
C LYS A 72 -8.01 -9.63 2.98
N VAL A 73 -9.30 -9.94 3.00
CA VAL A 73 -9.82 -11.19 2.46
C VAL A 73 -10.11 -11.00 0.96
N TYR A 74 -9.98 -12.08 0.18
CA TYR A 74 -10.33 -12.06 -1.24
C TYR A 74 -11.75 -11.51 -1.48
N GLY A 75 -11.87 -10.57 -2.44
CA GLY A 75 -13.12 -9.90 -2.79
C GLY A 75 -13.40 -8.61 -2.00
N ASP A 76 -12.76 -8.41 -0.85
CA ASP A 76 -12.92 -7.17 -0.07
C ASP A 76 -12.22 -5.99 -0.74
N VAL A 77 -12.70 -4.77 -0.49
CA VAL A 77 -12.02 -3.54 -0.95
C VAL A 77 -10.63 -3.45 -0.32
N ASN A 78 -9.66 -2.91 -1.05
CA ASN A 78 -8.32 -2.71 -0.49
C ASN A 78 -8.38 -1.74 0.71
N PRO A 79 -7.62 -2.01 1.79
CA PRO A 79 -7.53 -1.09 2.91
C PRO A 79 -6.81 0.20 2.51
N THR A 80 -7.06 1.28 3.25
CA THR A 80 -6.25 2.50 3.11
C THR A 80 -4.80 2.21 3.47
N LEU A 81 -3.88 2.56 2.57
CA LEU A 81 -2.44 2.42 2.78
C LEU A 81 -1.96 3.52 3.75
N THR A 82 -1.05 3.16 4.65
CA THR A 82 -0.49 4.07 5.65
C THR A 82 1.02 3.86 5.76
N ALA A 83 1.71 4.87 6.30
CA ALA A 83 3.14 4.82 6.58
C ALA A 83 3.46 5.67 7.80
N ILE A 84 4.56 5.33 8.47
CA ILE A 84 5.13 6.09 9.58
C ILE A 84 6.33 6.88 9.06
N VAL A 85 6.29 8.19 9.30
CA VAL A 85 7.43 9.08 9.04
C VAL A 85 8.16 9.35 10.34
N SER A 86 9.48 9.14 10.36
CA SER A 86 10.32 9.42 11.53
C SER A 86 11.52 10.29 11.15
N GLY A 87 12.05 11.06 12.11
CA GLY A 87 13.24 11.89 11.93
C GLY A 87 13.00 13.29 11.32
N ALA A 88 11.79 13.58 10.82
CA ALA A 88 11.41 14.94 10.43
C ALA A 88 11.37 15.86 11.67
N VAL A 89 11.83 17.10 11.53
CA VAL A 89 11.91 18.07 12.64
C VAL A 89 10.98 19.25 12.39
N ASN A 90 10.63 19.98 13.47
CA ASN A 90 9.83 21.21 13.40
C ASN A 90 8.47 21.09 12.68
N GLY A 91 7.92 19.88 12.57
CA GLY A 91 6.68 19.65 11.84
C GLY A 91 6.83 19.66 10.32
N ASP A 92 8.05 19.60 9.80
CA ASP A 92 8.31 19.51 8.36
C ASP A 92 7.60 18.29 7.77
N THR A 93 6.97 18.51 6.62
CA THR A 93 6.28 17.45 5.88
C THR A 93 7.23 16.77 4.90
N ILE A 94 7.24 15.44 4.89
CA ILE A 94 7.98 14.64 3.92
C ILE A 94 7.05 14.31 2.76
N ASN A 95 7.52 14.55 1.53
CA ASN A 95 6.77 14.28 0.32
C ASN A 95 6.98 12.82 -0.11
N TYR A 96 5.91 12.01 -0.08
CA TYR A 96 5.89 10.63 -0.53
C TYR A 96 4.47 10.20 -0.95
N THR A 97 4.38 9.11 -1.70
CA THR A 97 3.13 8.42 -2.01
C THR A 97 3.26 6.92 -1.74
N LEU A 98 2.12 6.26 -1.53
CA LEU A 98 2.00 4.82 -1.36
C LEU A 98 1.17 4.23 -2.48
N ALA A 99 1.59 3.09 -3.02
CA ALA A 99 0.83 2.40 -4.05
C ALA A 99 0.98 0.87 -3.93
N THR A 100 -0.06 0.15 -4.36
CA THR A 100 -0.02 -1.30 -4.56
C THR A 100 -0.66 -1.63 -5.90
N THR A 101 -0.23 -2.73 -6.52
CA THR A 101 -0.83 -3.24 -7.76
C THR A 101 -2.05 -4.14 -7.50
N ALA A 102 -2.29 -4.52 -6.25
CA ALA A 102 -3.49 -5.26 -5.88
C ALA A 102 -4.75 -4.44 -6.17
N SER A 103 -5.77 -5.09 -6.71
CA SER A 103 -7.13 -4.57 -6.88
C SER A 103 -8.10 -5.31 -5.95
N GLN A 104 -9.38 -4.93 -5.96
CA GLN A 104 -10.41 -5.59 -5.15
C GLN A 104 -10.44 -7.11 -5.37
N PHE A 105 -10.30 -7.58 -6.61
CA PHE A 105 -10.41 -8.99 -6.99
C PHE A 105 -9.08 -9.63 -7.35
N SER A 106 -7.96 -9.03 -6.93
CA SER A 106 -6.65 -9.66 -7.04
C SER A 106 -6.63 -11.00 -6.29
N ASN A 107 -5.99 -12.00 -6.89
CA ASN A 107 -5.87 -13.33 -6.33
C ASN A 107 -5.20 -13.33 -4.94
N VAL A 108 -5.41 -14.40 -4.18
CA VAL A 108 -4.71 -14.65 -2.93
C VAL A 108 -3.20 -14.59 -3.15
N GLY A 109 -2.50 -13.91 -2.25
CA GLY A 109 -1.05 -13.72 -2.32
C GLY A 109 -0.60 -12.41 -1.68
N ASP A 110 0.69 -12.17 -1.77
CA ASP A 110 1.35 -10.98 -1.25
C ASP A 110 1.61 -9.97 -2.37
N TYR A 111 1.20 -8.72 -2.13
CA TYR A 111 1.35 -7.61 -3.06
C TYR A 111 2.20 -6.51 -2.42
N PRO A 112 3.24 -6.01 -3.10
CA PRO A 112 4.03 -4.91 -2.57
C PRO A 112 3.18 -3.66 -2.34
N ILE A 113 3.45 -2.97 -1.22
CA ILE A 113 3.07 -1.59 -0.95
C ILE A 113 4.35 -0.78 -1.12
N ALA A 114 4.48 -0.12 -2.27
CA ALA A 114 5.66 0.66 -2.62
C ALA A 114 5.57 2.08 -2.07
N VAL A 115 6.64 2.54 -1.44
CA VAL A 115 6.86 3.94 -1.07
C VAL A 115 7.59 4.65 -2.21
N THR A 116 6.97 5.68 -2.80
CA THR A 116 7.64 6.54 -3.77
C THR A 116 7.95 7.89 -3.14
N LEU A 117 9.23 8.22 -3.02
CA LEU A 117 9.68 9.50 -2.47
C LEU A 117 9.55 10.61 -3.52
N GLY A 118 8.97 11.74 -3.12
CA GLY A 118 8.97 12.99 -3.89
C GLY A 118 10.21 13.84 -3.64
N ALA A 119 10.16 15.11 -4.05
CA ALA A 119 11.23 16.07 -3.79
C ALA A 119 11.27 16.46 -2.31
N ASN A 120 12.41 16.19 -1.65
CA ASN A 120 12.65 16.51 -0.24
C ASN A 120 14.02 17.22 -0.11
N PRO A 121 14.16 18.47 -0.57
CA PRO A 121 15.48 19.12 -0.73
C PRO A 121 16.28 19.23 0.56
N ASN A 122 15.61 19.32 1.72
CA ASN A 122 16.25 19.50 3.02
C ASN A 122 16.65 18.19 3.72
N TYR A 123 16.24 17.04 3.17
CA TYR A 123 16.35 15.74 3.82
C TYR A 123 16.89 14.68 2.87
N THR A 124 17.80 13.84 3.37
CA THR A 124 18.02 12.53 2.78
C THR A 124 17.03 11.56 3.41
N VAL A 125 16.10 11.04 2.60
CA VAL A 125 15.01 10.18 3.08
C VAL A 125 15.24 8.75 2.64
N ALA A 126 15.15 7.81 3.59
CA ALA A 126 15.12 6.39 3.31
C ALA A 126 13.68 5.88 3.30
N ALA A 127 13.34 5.05 2.31
CA ALA A 127 12.03 4.43 2.18
C ALA A 127 12.09 2.94 2.51
N THR A 128 11.03 2.41 3.12
CA THR A 128 10.86 0.97 3.35
C THR A 128 9.45 0.58 2.92
N ASP A 129 9.39 -0.28 1.91
CA ASP A 129 8.16 -0.86 1.38
C ASP A 129 7.56 -1.86 2.38
N ALA A 130 6.28 -2.15 2.19
CA ALA A 130 5.52 -3.11 2.99
C ALA A 130 4.75 -4.08 2.09
N THR A 131 3.92 -4.93 2.68
CA THR A 131 3.13 -5.94 1.98
C THR A 131 1.64 -5.79 2.29
N LEU A 132 0.81 -5.89 1.24
CA LEU A 132 -0.61 -6.18 1.35
C LEU A 132 -0.81 -7.69 1.13
N THR A 133 -1.16 -8.40 2.20
CA THR A 133 -1.48 -9.84 2.13
C THR A 133 -2.96 -10.05 1.87
N ILE A 134 -3.29 -10.69 0.75
CA ILE A 134 -4.66 -11.12 0.43
C ILE A 134 -4.82 -12.56 0.87
N THR A 135 -5.71 -12.80 1.83
CA THR A 135 -6.02 -14.13 2.37
C THR A 135 -7.23 -14.76 1.66
N PRO A 136 -7.32 -16.10 1.59
CA PRO A 136 -8.47 -16.77 1.01
C PRO A 136 -9.77 -16.40 1.74
N LYS A 137 -10.86 -16.30 0.97
CA LYS A 137 -12.21 -16.33 1.52
C LYS A 137 -12.57 -17.78 1.81
N GLU A 138 -12.95 -18.08 3.06
CA GLU A 138 -13.18 -19.45 3.49
C GLU A 138 -14.57 -19.94 3.05
N ILE A 139 -14.61 -21.13 2.45
CA ILE A 139 -15.85 -21.88 2.25
C ILE A 139 -15.74 -23.22 2.96
N HIS A 140 -16.67 -23.49 3.86
CA HIS A 140 -16.79 -24.75 4.57
C HIS A 140 -17.96 -25.52 3.96
N ALA A 141 -17.65 -26.34 2.95
CA ALA A 141 -18.61 -27.23 2.32
C ALA A 141 -18.73 -28.53 3.12
N VAL A 142 -19.94 -28.87 3.53
CA VAL A 142 -20.28 -30.01 4.37
C VAL A 142 -21.10 -31.00 3.55
N ALA A 143 -20.69 -32.27 3.56
CA ALA A 143 -21.41 -33.30 2.82
C ALA A 143 -22.86 -33.42 3.30
N ASP A 144 -23.80 -33.30 2.36
CA ASP A 144 -25.21 -33.53 2.64
C ASP A 144 -25.54 -35.01 2.76
N THR A 145 -26.49 -35.31 3.64
CA THR A 145 -27.09 -36.64 3.73
C THR A 145 -28.60 -36.52 3.69
N ASN A 146 -29.23 -37.34 2.85
CA ASN A 146 -30.68 -37.44 2.85
C ASN A 146 -31.12 -38.44 3.94
N THR A 147 -31.86 -37.95 4.93
CA THR A 147 -32.41 -38.77 6.02
C THR A 147 -33.78 -39.35 5.69
N ILE A 148 -34.46 -38.86 4.64
CA ILE A 148 -35.77 -39.32 4.19
C ILE A 148 -35.66 -39.94 2.79
N PRO A 149 -35.85 -41.26 2.62
CA PRO A 149 -35.68 -41.90 1.33
C PRO A 149 -36.69 -41.38 0.29
N VAL A 150 -36.20 -41.10 -0.92
CA VAL A 150 -37.05 -40.79 -2.08
C VAL A 150 -37.41 -42.09 -2.79
N ASN A 151 -38.70 -42.27 -3.12
CA ASN A 151 -39.12 -43.39 -3.96
C ASN A 151 -38.59 -43.19 -5.39
N GLY A 152 -37.58 -43.97 -5.77
CA GLY A 152 -36.95 -43.88 -7.09
C GLY A 152 -37.89 -44.19 -8.27
N MET A 153 -39.00 -44.90 -8.05
CA MET A 153 -39.97 -45.18 -9.11
C MET A 153 -40.75 -43.92 -9.49
N THR A 154 -41.24 -43.16 -8.51
CA THR A 154 -41.92 -41.88 -8.74
C THR A 154 -40.95 -40.73 -8.97
N GLY A 155 -39.75 -40.79 -8.39
CA GLY A 155 -38.84 -39.64 -8.30
C GLY A 155 -39.38 -38.57 -7.37
N GLY A 156 -38.71 -37.42 -7.34
CA GLY A 156 -39.13 -36.24 -6.57
C GLY A 156 -37.98 -35.46 -5.95
N ASN A 157 -38.32 -34.37 -5.25
CA ASN A 157 -37.36 -33.62 -4.45
C ASN A 157 -36.91 -34.45 -3.24
N SER A 158 -35.60 -34.47 -2.98
CA SER A 158 -35.01 -35.20 -1.87
C SER A 158 -35.20 -34.55 -0.49
N GLY A 159 -35.64 -33.30 -0.44
CA GLY A 159 -35.67 -32.48 0.77
C GLY A 159 -34.28 -31.95 1.18
N VAL A 160 -33.23 -32.33 0.45
CA VAL A 160 -31.86 -31.84 0.65
C VAL A 160 -31.63 -30.58 -0.17
N ASN A 161 -30.96 -29.61 0.44
CA ASN A 161 -30.40 -28.47 -0.25
C ASN A 161 -28.92 -28.32 0.12
N VAL A 162 -28.06 -28.33 -0.89
CA VAL A 162 -26.59 -28.36 -0.76
C VAL A 162 -25.97 -27.11 -0.15
N PHE A 163 -26.75 -26.05 0.10
CA PHE A 163 -26.28 -24.85 0.78
C PHE A 163 -26.60 -24.84 2.28
N THR A 164 -27.47 -25.73 2.76
CA THR A 164 -28.13 -25.60 4.08
C THR A 164 -27.15 -25.71 5.26
N ASN A 165 -26.15 -26.57 5.13
CA ASN A 165 -25.14 -26.89 6.14
C ASN A 165 -23.77 -26.29 5.81
N ASP A 166 -23.67 -25.53 4.73
CA ASP A 166 -22.44 -24.90 4.28
C ASP A 166 -22.30 -23.50 4.87
N THR A 167 -21.05 -23.06 5.06
CA THR A 167 -20.77 -21.68 5.46
C THR A 167 -19.77 -21.00 4.54
N LEU A 168 -19.98 -19.69 4.33
CA LEU A 168 -19.06 -18.76 3.70
C LEU A 168 -18.57 -17.78 4.77
N ASN A 169 -17.28 -17.80 5.09
CA ASN A 169 -16.69 -17.06 6.21
C ASN A 169 -17.42 -17.30 7.56
N GLY A 170 -17.81 -18.55 7.82
CA GLY A 170 -18.52 -18.93 9.04
C GLY A 170 -20.00 -18.51 9.13
N SER A 171 -20.53 -17.83 8.11
CA SER A 171 -21.96 -17.50 7.99
C SER A 171 -22.66 -18.46 7.01
N PRO A 172 -23.96 -18.78 7.17
CA PRO A 172 -24.69 -19.62 6.21
C PRO A 172 -24.56 -19.10 4.78
N VAL A 173 -24.37 -20.00 3.82
CA VAL A 173 -24.24 -19.62 2.40
C VAL A 173 -25.53 -18.96 1.91
N ASN A 174 -25.40 -17.75 1.35
CA ASN A 174 -26.43 -17.15 0.51
C ASN A 174 -26.21 -17.60 -0.94
N PRO A 175 -27.19 -18.26 -1.59
CA PRO A 175 -27.04 -18.75 -2.96
C PRO A 175 -26.65 -17.68 -4.01
N THR A 176 -26.86 -16.39 -3.73
CA THR A 176 -26.44 -15.31 -4.64
C THR A 176 -24.93 -15.03 -4.62
N ASP A 177 -24.23 -15.49 -3.58
CA ASP A 177 -22.82 -15.15 -3.33
C ASP A 177 -21.86 -16.25 -3.84
N VAL A 178 -22.42 -17.33 -4.38
CA VAL A 178 -21.68 -18.51 -4.85
C VAL A 178 -22.21 -18.98 -6.20
N VAL A 179 -21.34 -19.57 -7.00
CA VAL A 179 -21.73 -20.30 -8.20
C VAL A 179 -21.72 -21.79 -7.89
N LEU A 180 -22.91 -22.39 -7.98
CA LEU A 180 -23.06 -23.83 -7.88
C LEU A 180 -22.75 -24.48 -9.23
N SER A 181 -21.61 -25.16 -9.30
CA SER A 181 -21.29 -26.05 -10.41
C SER A 181 -21.58 -27.49 -9.99
N SER A 182 -22.55 -28.10 -10.67
CA SER A 182 -22.81 -29.53 -10.56
C SER A 182 -22.52 -30.19 -11.91
N THR A 183 -21.96 -31.39 -11.87
CA THR A 183 -21.86 -32.27 -13.05
C THR A 183 -22.75 -33.47 -12.74
N PRO A 184 -24.06 -33.42 -13.04
CA PRO A 184 -24.97 -34.48 -12.67
C PRO A 184 -24.49 -35.82 -13.24
N ASN A 185 -24.20 -36.79 -12.37
CA ASN A 185 -23.81 -38.13 -12.75
C ASN A 185 -24.91 -39.12 -12.33
N GLY A 186 -25.81 -39.44 -13.26
CA GLY A 186 -26.86 -40.43 -13.05
C GLY A 186 -28.22 -39.80 -12.70
N PRO A 187 -29.05 -40.47 -11.87
CA PRO A 187 -30.47 -40.13 -11.69
C PRO A 187 -30.74 -38.85 -10.88
N LEU A 188 -29.69 -38.17 -10.40
CA LEU A 188 -29.83 -37.05 -9.48
C LEU A 188 -29.51 -35.74 -10.19
N THR A 189 -30.33 -34.73 -9.95
CA THR A 189 -30.16 -33.37 -10.47
C THR A 189 -30.03 -32.39 -9.32
N ILE A 190 -29.07 -31.48 -9.38
CA ILE A 190 -28.96 -30.36 -8.45
C ILE A 190 -29.43 -29.11 -9.18
N ASN A 191 -30.48 -28.47 -8.68
CA ASN A 191 -31.05 -27.26 -9.26
C ASN A 191 -30.19 -26.03 -8.89
N PRO A 192 -30.30 -24.91 -9.62
CA PRO A 192 -29.55 -23.70 -9.31
C PRO A 192 -29.76 -23.15 -7.90
N ASP A 193 -30.93 -23.41 -7.29
CA ASP A 193 -31.26 -23.03 -5.91
C ASP A 193 -30.67 -23.98 -4.84
N GLY A 194 -29.90 -24.98 -5.26
CA GLY A 194 -29.26 -25.96 -4.40
C GLY A 194 -30.13 -27.17 -4.05
N THR A 195 -31.41 -27.18 -4.42
CA THR A 195 -32.29 -28.33 -4.17
C THR A 195 -31.88 -29.54 -5.00
N VAL A 196 -31.95 -30.73 -4.41
CA VAL A 196 -31.57 -31.99 -5.08
C VAL A 196 -32.82 -32.80 -5.42
N ASN A 197 -32.95 -33.16 -6.70
CA ASN A 197 -34.04 -33.97 -7.24
C ASN A 197 -33.55 -35.37 -7.64
N VAL A 198 -34.45 -36.35 -7.52
CA VAL A 198 -34.28 -37.73 -8.00
C VAL A 198 -35.22 -37.93 -9.19
N ALA A 199 -34.69 -38.39 -10.31
CA ALA A 199 -35.48 -38.73 -11.50
C ALA A 199 -36.42 -39.91 -11.23
N CYS A 200 -37.55 -39.99 -11.93
CA CYS A 200 -38.41 -41.16 -11.89
C CYS A 200 -37.73 -42.37 -12.55
N SER A 201 -38.20 -43.59 -12.24
CA SER A 201 -37.59 -44.85 -12.68
C SER A 201 -36.10 -45.04 -12.30
N THR A 202 -35.63 -44.33 -11.27
CA THR A 202 -34.30 -44.50 -10.69
C THR A 202 -34.21 -45.87 -10.03
N LYS A 203 -33.30 -46.72 -10.54
CA LYS A 203 -33.04 -48.03 -9.95
C LYS A 203 -32.42 -47.87 -8.57
N HIS A 204 -32.76 -48.78 -7.66
CA HIS A 204 -32.20 -48.83 -6.31
C HIS A 204 -30.71 -49.21 -6.35
N THR A 205 -29.87 -48.23 -6.62
CA THR A 205 -28.41 -48.30 -6.52
C THR A 205 -27.96 -47.05 -5.77
N SER A 206 -27.19 -47.20 -4.69
CA SER A 206 -26.69 -46.09 -3.89
C SER A 206 -25.83 -45.16 -4.76
N GLY A 207 -26.37 -44.00 -5.16
CA GLY A 207 -25.63 -42.96 -5.85
C GLY A 207 -24.97 -42.00 -4.87
N LYS A 208 -23.74 -41.56 -5.15
CA LYS A 208 -23.08 -40.43 -4.47
C LYS A 208 -23.00 -39.27 -5.46
N LEU A 209 -23.45 -38.09 -5.04
CA LEU A 209 -23.22 -36.83 -5.75
C LEU A 209 -21.97 -36.13 -5.21
N TYR A 210 -21.26 -35.45 -6.10
CA TYR A 210 -20.20 -34.51 -5.74
C TYR A 210 -20.53 -33.17 -6.38
N CYS A 211 -20.73 -32.14 -5.57
CA CYS A 211 -20.83 -30.75 -6.03
C CYS A 211 -19.56 -29.99 -5.64
N LYS A 212 -19.24 -28.94 -6.41
CA LYS A 212 -18.16 -28.03 -6.06
C LYS A 212 -18.69 -26.60 -6.13
N LEU A 213 -18.58 -25.90 -5.02
CA LEU A 213 -18.90 -24.48 -4.93
C LEU A 213 -17.68 -23.66 -5.38
N HIS A 214 -17.92 -22.66 -6.23
CA HIS A 214 -16.93 -21.68 -6.63
C HIS A 214 -17.41 -20.28 -6.24
N TYR A 215 -16.48 -19.40 -5.90
CA TYR A 215 -16.75 -18.00 -5.55
C TYR A 215 -16.64 -17.10 -6.79
N LEU A 216 -17.34 -15.97 -6.77
CA LEU A 216 -17.37 -14.94 -7.84
C LEU A 216 -16.25 -13.90 -7.71
#